data_AF-A0A2V8L193-F1
#
_entry.id   AF-A0A2V8L193-F1
#
_cell.length_a   1.000
_cell.length_b   1.000
_cell.length_c   1.000
_cell.angle_alpha   90.00
_cell.angle_beta   90.00
_cell.angle_gamma   90.00
#
_symmetry.space_group_name_H-M   'P 1'
#
loop_
_entity.id
_entity.type
_entity.pdbx_description
1 polymer ?
#
loop_
_entity_poly.entity_id
_entity_poly.type
_entity_poly.pdbx_seq_one_letter_code
_entity_poly.pdbx_strand_id
1 'polypeptide(L)'
;MTPANAQVVVVSVRHPINTRSHADIPVVIFSSPALDATQIDPSTLRFAGAPVDKDPHGHYRISTRDVNGDGLLDLIAHFRANELHLSAGDTNAALDGRTFDNRVVHAEVSVQVHKGNKEDDEDNEDNHKNGKGHNNHKGHNDDEEHNDHNGHNDHHEH
;
A
#
# COMPACT_ATOMS: atom_id res chain seq x y z
N MET A 1 -15.17 14.01 20.33
CA MET A 1 -16.49 14.55 20.72
C MET A 1 -17.45 14.21 19.59
N THR A 2 -18.35 13.26 19.80
CA THR A 2 -19.39 12.94 18.80
C THR A 2 -20.37 14.10 18.72
N PRO A 3 -20.74 14.60 17.52
CA PRO A 3 -21.77 15.62 17.40
C PRO A 3 -23.07 15.14 18.04
N ALA A 4 -23.82 16.04 18.71
CA ALA A 4 -25.05 15.70 19.44
C ALA A 4 -26.17 15.06 18.59
N ASN A 5 -26.00 15.02 17.27
CA ASN A 5 -26.93 14.48 16.28
C ASN A 5 -26.31 13.40 15.37
N ALA A 6 -25.10 12.90 15.68
CA ALA A 6 -24.50 11.83 14.91
C ALA A 6 -25.07 10.46 15.33
N GLN A 7 -25.46 9.68 14.33
CA GLN A 7 -25.80 8.28 14.50
C GLN A 7 -24.51 7.48 14.73
N VAL A 8 -24.43 6.80 15.87
CA VAL A 8 -23.31 5.91 16.17
C VAL A 8 -23.44 4.64 15.34
N VAL A 9 -22.37 4.28 14.64
CA VAL A 9 -22.32 3.08 13.79
C VAL A 9 -21.26 2.11 14.30
N VAL A 10 -21.42 0.84 13.97
CA VAL A 10 -20.41 -0.18 14.31
C VAL A 10 -19.50 -0.36 13.10
N VAL A 11 -18.19 -0.34 13.33
CA VAL A 11 -17.20 -0.55 12.27
C VAL A 11 -16.18 -1.59 12.67
N SER A 12 -15.54 -2.20 11.68
CA SER A 12 -14.40 -3.11 11.84
C SER A 12 -13.30 -2.77 10.86
N VAL A 13 -12.05 -2.90 11.30
CA VAL A 13 -10.84 -2.59 10.52
C VAL A 13 -9.81 -3.69 10.73
N ARG A 14 -8.97 -3.94 9.72
CA ARG A 14 -7.87 -4.90 9.83
C ARG A 14 -6.66 -4.28 10.54
N HIS A 15 -6.02 -5.09 11.38
CA HIS A 15 -4.79 -4.74 12.09
C HIS A 15 -3.63 -5.66 11.66
N PRO A 16 -2.38 -5.22 11.86
CA PRO A 16 -1.96 -3.86 12.23
C PRO A 16 -2.00 -2.88 11.05
N ILE A 17 -2.07 -1.58 11.35
CA ILE A 17 -1.99 -0.50 10.36
C ILE A 17 -0.54 0.01 10.29
N ASN A 18 0.06 0.00 9.11
CA ASN A 18 1.36 0.63 8.83
C ASN A 18 1.16 1.89 7.99
N THR A 19 1.18 3.05 8.65
CA THR A 19 0.95 4.36 8.01
C THR A 19 2.09 4.83 7.09
N ARG A 20 3.20 4.09 7.01
CA ARG A 20 4.27 4.37 6.03
C ARG A 20 4.11 3.58 4.73
N SER A 21 3.12 2.69 4.65
CA SER A 21 2.84 1.88 3.47
C SER A 21 1.75 2.51 2.61
N HIS A 22 1.69 2.11 1.33
CA HIS A 22 0.57 2.44 0.43
C HIS A 22 -0.55 1.39 0.50
N ALA A 23 -0.59 0.61 1.58
CA ALA A 23 -1.53 -0.50 1.72
C ALA A 23 -2.97 0.00 1.74
N ASP A 24 -3.86 -0.84 1.20
CA ASP A 24 -5.29 -0.64 1.30
C ASP A 24 -5.79 -1.07 2.67
N ILE A 25 -6.50 -0.16 3.34
CA ILE A 25 -7.14 -0.38 4.63
C ILE A 25 -8.64 -0.51 4.40
N PRO A 26 -9.19 -1.73 4.35
CA PRO A 26 -10.63 -1.93 4.29
C PRO A 26 -11.25 -1.67 5.67
N VAL A 27 -12.25 -0.81 5.70
CA VAL A 27 -13.12 -0.57 6.86
C VAL A 27 -14.52 -1.04 6.52
N VAL A 28 -15.06 -1.92 7.34
CA VAL A 28 -16.43 -2.41 7.24
C VAL A 28 -17.30 -1.54 8.13
N ILE A 29 -18.39 -0.99 7.59
CA ILE A 29 -19.44 -0.29 8.32
C ILE A 29 -20.66 -1.19 8.30
N PHE A 30 -21.04 -1.70 9.48
CA PHE A 30 -22.15 -2.64 9.58
C PHE A 30 -23.49 -1.93 9.46
N SER A 31 -24.39 -2.54 8.69
CA SER A 31 -25.79 -2.16 8.70
C SER A 31 -26.46 -2.54 10.02
N SER A 32 -27.61 -1.93 10.28
CA SER A 32 -28.47 -2.28 11.40
C SER A 32 -29.92 -1.97 11.04
N PRO A 33 -30.92 -2.44 11.80
CA PRO A 33 -32.32 -2.06 11.58
C PRO A 33 -32.58 -0.55 11.60
N ALA A 34 -31.68 0.24 12.20
CA ALA A 34 -31.78 1.71 12.29
C ALA A 34 -30.91 2.45 11.27
N LEU A 35 -30.03 1.75 10.53
CA LEU A 35 -29.12 2.32 9.54
C LEU A 35 -28.83 1.33 8.42
N ASP A 36 -29.19 1.70 7.19
CA ASP A 36 -28.69 1.05 5.99
C ASP A 36 -27.34 1.68 5.60
N ALA A 37 -26.24 0.94 5.80
CA ALA A 37 -24.89 1.40 5.51
C ALA A 37 -24.68 1.67 4.01
N THR A 38 -25.50 1.08 3.12
CA THR A 38 -25.43 1.34 1.67
C THR A 38 -25.90 2.74 1.28
N GLN A 39 -26.60 3.44 2.19
CA GLN A 39 -27.04 4.81 2.01
C GLN A 39 -26.02 5.86 2.48
N ILE A 40 -24.85 5.43 2.95
CA ILE A 40 -23.75 6.33 3.31
C ILE A 40 -23.12 6.90 2.03
N ASP A 41 -22.99 8.24 1.96
CA ASP A 41 -22.33 8.93 0.87
C ASP A 41 -20.80 8.79 0.99
N PRO A 42 -20.14 8.05 0.09
CA PRO A 42 -18.69 7.80 0.15
C PRO A 42 -17.86 9.08 0.03
N SER A 43 -18.40 10.14 -0.58
CA SER A 43 -17.70 11.42 -0.73
C SER A 43 -17.47 12.14 0.60
N THR A 44 -18.34 11.85 1.58
CA THR A 44 -18.31 12.46 2.92
C THR A 44 -17.53 11.63 3.94
N LEU A 45 -17.30 10.34 3.65
CA LEU A 45 -16.64 9.42 4.57
C LEU A 45 -15.17 9.81 4.81
N ARG A 46 -14.79 9.85 6.08
CA ARG A 46 -13.42 10.06 6.55
C ARG A 46 -13.09 9.02 7.60
N PHE A 47 -11.98 8.30 7.43
CA PHE A 47 -11.44 7.40 8.44
C PHE A 47 -10.08 7.92 8.90
N ALA A 48 -9.95 8.25 10.19
CA ALA A 48 -8.82 8.99 10.73
C ALA A 48 -8.42 10.19 9.85
N GLY A 49 -9.40 10.95 9.37
CA GLY A 49 -9.19 12.10 8.49
C GLY A 49 -8.95 11.79 7.01
N ALA A 50 -8.63 10.54 6.63
CA ALA A 50 -8.41 10.16 5.23
C ALA A 50 -9.72 10.00 4.47
N PRO A 51 -9.82 10.46 3.20
CA PRO A 51 -10.97 10.19 2.34
C PRO A 51 -10.98 8.73 1.87
N VAL A 52 -12.14 8.28 1.38
CA VAL A 52 -12.24 6.99 0.67
C VAL A 52 -11.35 7.04 -0.59
N ASP A 53 -10.53 6.02 -0.76
CA ASP A 53 -9.64 5.86 -1.91
C ASP A 53 -10.44 5.79 -3.21
N LYS A 54 -9.83 6.25 -4.31
CA LYS A 54 -10.44 6.20 -5.64
C LYS A 54 -9.66 5.28 -6.55
N ASP A 55 -10.38 4.61 -7.44
CA ASP A 55 -9.76 3.83 -8.50
C ASP A 55 -9.18 4.77 -9.59
N PRO A 56 -8.43 4.24 -10.58
CA PRO A 56 -7.87 5.05 -11.66
C PRO A 56 -8.89 5.80 -12.53
N HIS A 57 -10.17 5.43 -12.47
CA HIS A 57 -11.27 6.08 -13.18
C HIS A 57 -11.98 7.14 -12.31
N GLY A 58 -11.55 7.32 -11.06
CA GLY A 58 -12.10 8.29 -10.12
C GLY A 58 -13.32 7.80 -9.35
N HIS A 59 -13.67 6.51 -9.44
CA HIS A 59 -14.75 5.92 -8.65
C HIS A 59 -14.27 5.61 -7.23
N TYR A 60 -15.16 5.84 -6.24
CA TYR A 60 -14.87 5.45 -4.87
C TYR A 60 -14.70 3.94 -4.77
N ARG A 61 -13.62 3.50 -4.12
CA ARG A 61 -13.35 2.09 -3.85
C ARG A 61 -14.18 1.63 -2.67
N ILE A 62 -15.42 1.29 -2.98
CA ILE A 62 -16.39 0.73 -2.06
C ILE A 62 -16.95 -0.59 -2.60
N SER A 63 -17.44 -1.43 -1.71
CA SER A 63 -18.24 -2.62 -2.06
C SER A 63 -19.28 -2.89 -0.98
N THR A 64 -20.32 -3.65 -1.31
CA THR A 64 -21.38 -4.00 -0.36
C THR A 64 -21.53 -5.50 -0.23
N ARG A 65 -21.59 -6.00 1.00
CA ARG A 65 -21.78 -7.43 1.30
C ARG A 65 -22.23 -7.59 2.74
N ASP A 66 -23.05 -8.58 3.03
CA ASP A 66 -23.32 -9.03 4.40
C ASP A 66 -22.04 -9.73 4.95
N VAL A 67 -21.30 -9.03 5.82
CA VAL A 67 -20.01 -9.50 6.37
C VAL A 67 -20.21 -10.27 7.67
N ASN A 68 -21.22 -9.93 8.47
CA ASN A 68 -21.48 -10.54 9.78
C ASN A 68 -22.55 -11.66 9.75
N GLY A 69 -23.25 -11.84 8.64
CA GLY A 69 -24.27 -12.87 8.42
C GLY A 69 -25.63 -12.53 9.03
N ASP A 70 -25.95 -11.25 9.22
CA ASP A 70 -27.21 -10.80 9.83
C ASP A 70 -28.35 -10.57 8.81
N GLY A 71 -28.08 -10.75 7.52
CA GLY A 71 -29.02 -10.55 6.43
C GLY A 71 -29.15 -9.10 5.96
N LEU A 72 -28.36 -8.16 6.50
CA LEU A 72 -28.25 -6.78 6.03
C LEU A 72 -26.95 -6.58 5.25
N LEU A 73 -26.98 -5.75 4.20
CA LEU A 73 -25.77 -5.44 3.43
C LEU A 73 -24.91 -4.42 4.17
N ASP A 74 -23.66 -4.77 4.45
CA ASP A 74 -22.67 -3.84 5.01
C ASP A 74 -21.96 -3.06 3.91
N LEU A 75 -21.41 -1.90 4.27
CA LEU A 75 -20.55 -1.10 3.38
C LEU A 75 -19.08 -1.36 3.72
N ILE A 76 -18.29 -1.73 2.71
CA ILE A 76 -16.83 -1.86 2.83
C ILE A 76 -16.20 -0.70 2.07
N ALA A 77 -15.51 0.19 2.76
CA ALA A 77 -14.80 1.33 2.18
C ALA A 77 -13.29 1.17 2.33
N HIS A 78 -12.55 1.47 1.26
CA HIS A 78 -11.09 1.36 1.24
C HIS A 78 -10.44 2.73 1.46
N PHE A 79 -9.46 2.77 2.36
CA PHE A 79 -8.67 3.97 2.67
C PHE A 79 -7.17 3.67 2.46
N ARG A 80 -6.38 4.70 2.19
CA ARG A 80 -4.93 4.58 2.03
C ARG A 80 -4.22 4.73 3.37
N ALA A 81 -3.40 3.74 3.73
CA ALA A 81 -2.72 3.74 5.03
C ALA A 81 -1.85 5.00 5.26
N ASN A 82 -1.19 5.50 4.22
CA ASN A 82 -0.35 6.70 4.24
C ASN A 82 -1.13 8.03 4.26
N GLU A 83 -2.45 8.01 4.06
CA GLU A 83 -3.31 9.19 4.18
C GLU A 83 -3.99 9.29 5.55
N LEU A 84 -3.93 8.22 6.36
CA LEU A 84 -4.49 8.22 7.71
C LEU A 84 -3.71 9.18 8.62
N HIS A 85 -4.43 10.05 9.32
CA HIS A 85 -3.88 10.93 10.34
C HIS A 85 -3.71 10.17 11.66
N LEU A 86 -2.90 9.11 11.63
CA LEU A 86 -2.56 8.28 12.79
C LEU A 86 -1.05 8.28 13.02
N SER A 87 -0.67 8.39 14.28
CA SER A 87 0.70 8.31 14.76
C SER A 87 1.01 6.94 15.36
N ALA A 88 2.30 6.59 15.41
CA ALA A 88 2.74 5.39 16.10
C ALA A 88 2.34 5.47 17.59
N GLY A 89 1.66 4.42 18.07
CA GLY A 89 1.12 4.38 19.43
C GLY A 89 -0.36 4.79 19.55
N ASP A 90 -0.97 5.30 18.49
CA ASP A 90 -2.43 5.54 18.49
C ASP A 90 -3.18 4.21 18.63
N THR A 91 -4.17 4.20 19.52
CA THR A 91 -4.98 3.02 19.83
C THR A 91 -6.41 3.12 19.37
N ASN A 92 -6.86 4.29 18.92
CA ASN A 92 -8.23 4.55 18.45
C ASN A 92 -8.21 5.35 17.14
N ALA A 93 -9.19 5.09 16.28
CA ALA A 93 -9.44 5.84 15.06
C ALA A 93 -10.93 6.17 14.95
N ALA A 94 -11.23 7.40 14.55
CA ALA A 94 -12.58 7.85 14.28
C ALA A 94 -12.97 7.60 12.82
N LEU A 95 -14.24 7.27 12.59
CA LEU A 95 -14.88 7.31 11.28
C LEU A 95 -16.02 8.31 11.33
N ASP A 96 -16.04 9.23 10.38
CA ASP A 96 -17.07 10.26 10.23
C ASP A 96 -17.65 10.22 8.82
N GLY A 97 -18.92 10.55 8.67
CA GLY A 97 -19.54 10.67 7.36
C GLY A 97 -20.99 11.12 7.42
N ARG A 98 -21.67 11.03 6.28
CA ARG A 98 -23.10 11.30 6.16
C ARG A 98 -23.75 10.31 5.20
N THR A 99 -25.02 10.05 5.44
CA THR A 99 -25.90 9.41 4.46
C THR A 99 -26.34 10.40 3.38
N PHE A 100 -26.87 9.89 2.27
CA PHE A 100 -27.40 10.72 1.17
C PHE A 100 -28.58 11.61 1.62
N ASP A 101 -29.30 11.25 2.68
CA ASP A 101 -30.32 12.08 3.34
C ASP A 101 -29.76 13.03 4.42
N ASN A 102 -28.44 13.26 4.42
CA ASN A 102 -27.70 14.17 5.29
C ASN A 102 -27.69 13.80 6.79
N ARG A 103 -27.97 12.55 7.17
CA ARG A 103 -27.80 12.09 8.55
C ARG A 103 -26.33 11.89 8.83
N VAL A 104 -25.83 12.48 9.91
CA VAL A 104 -24.41 12.33 10.32
C VAL A 104 -24.21 10.93 10.89
N VAL A 105 -23.12 10.27 10.48
CA VAL A 105 -22.67 9.00 11.06
C VAL A 105 -21.30 9.18 11.71
N HIS A 106 -21.09 8.51 12.82
CA HIS A 106 -19.82 8.54 13.56
C HIS A 106 -19.52 7.18 14.19
N ALA A 107 -18.25 6.78 14.22
CA ALA A 107 -17.79 5.62 14.97
C ALA A 107 -16.39 5.86 15.53
N GLU A 108 -16.08 5.15 16.61
CA GLU A 108 -14.74 5.01 17.17
C GLU A 108 -14.38 3.53 17.13
N VAL A 109 -13.19 3.20 16.66
CA VAL A 109 -12.71 1.82 16.59
C VAL A 109 -11.29 1.72 17.10
N SER A 110 -11.00 0.63 17.80
CA SER A 110 -9.64 0.36 18.27
C SER A 110 -8.73 0.02 17.09
N VAL A 111 -7.52 0.55 17.10
CA VAL A 111 -6.47 0.32 16.11
C VAL A 111 -5.15 -0.05 16.77
N GLN A 112 -4.28 -0.71 16.02
CA GLN A 112 -2.90 -0.96 16.39
C GLN A 112 -1.99 -0.44 15.28
N VAL A 113 -1.38 0.72 15.53
CA VAL A 113 -0.53 1.41 14.55
C VAL A 113 0.93 1.05 14.81
N HIS A 114 1.59 0.44 13.82
CA HIS A 114 3.03 0.23 13.85
C HIS A 114 3.74 1.28 13.01
N LYS A 115 4.88 1.74 13.52
CA LYS A 115 5.86 2.43 12.69
C LYS A 115 6.42 1.39 11.72
N GLY A 116 6.08 1.46 10.44
CA GLY A 116 6.86 0.73 9.45
C GLY A 116 8.33 1.08 9.64
N ASN A 117 9.21 0.11 9.77
CA ASN A 117 10.62 0.39 9.52
C ASN A 117 10.67 0.82 8.05
N LYS A 118 11.20 2.03 7.78
CA LYS A 118 11.93 2.18 6.53
C LYS A 118 13.13 1.28 6.80
N GLU A 119 13.29 0.23 6.01
CA GLU A 119 14.66 -0.20 5.75
C GLU A 119 15.30 1.05 5.15
N ASP A 120 16.18 1.63 5.95
CA ASP A 120 16.90 2.82 5.59
C ASP A 120 17.70 2.42 4.34
N ASP A 121 17.40 3.04 3.20
CA ASP A 121 18.30 3.09 2.06
C ASP A 121 19.54 3.86 2.55
N GLU A 122 20.36 3.19 3.36
CA GLU A 122 21.71 3.62 3.66
C GLU A 122 22.50 3.45 2.37
N ASP A 123 22.78 4.59 1.76
CA ASP A 123 23.82 4.81 0.78
C ASP A 123 25.13 4.12 1.25
N ASN A 124 25.34 2.86 0.87
CA ASN A 124 26.64 2.22 1.05
C ASN A 124 27.46 2.42 -0.23
N GLU A 125 28.03 3.62 -0.32
CA GLU A 125 29.25 3.83 -1.10
C GLU A 125 30.34 2.86 -0.62
N ASP A 126 30.95 2.19 -1.61
CA ASP A 126 32.24 1.52 -1.56
C ASP A 126 32.53 0.52 -0.42
N ASN A 127 32.41 -0.77 -0.75
CA ASN A 127 33.51 -1.68 -0.44
C ASN A 127 33.62 -2.85 -1.42
N HIS A 128 34.25 -2.58 -2.57
CA HIS A 128 34.96 -3.60 -3.31
C HIS A 128 36.09 -4.16 -2.42
N LYS A 129 35.96 -5.38 -1.89
CA LYS A 129 37.01 -6.42 -1.90
C LYS A 129 36.65 -7.74 -1.19
N ASN A 130 36.86 -8.80 -1.96
CA ASN A 130 37.34 -10.14 -1.60
C ASN A 130 36.45 -11.13 -0.86
N GLY A 131 36.02 -12.15 -1.62
CA GLY A 131 35.69 -13.48 -1.11
C GLY A 131 35.71 -14.52 -2.23
N LYS A 132 36.85 -15.21 -2.39
CA LYS A 132 37.09 -16.31 -3.34
C LYS A 132 36.10 -17.48 -3.16
N GLY A 133 35.63 -18.03 -4.28
CA GLY A 133 34.73 -19.18 -4.32
C GLY A 133 34.75 -19.96 -5.65
N HIS A 134 35.93 -20.41 -6.06
CA HIS A 134 36.23 -21.65 -6.80
C HIS A 134 35.44 -22.04 -8.09
N ASN A 135 36.23 -22.03 -9.17
CA ASN A 135 36.38 -23.07 -10.21
C ASN A 135 35.15 -23.44 -11.04
N ASN A 136 35.03 -22.80 -12.21
CA ASN A 136 34.40 -23.44 -13.37
C ASN A 136 35.42 -23.73 -14.48
N HIS A 137 35.08 -24.76 -15.22
CA HIS A 137 35.96 -25.67 -15.93
C HIS A 137 36.87 -25.07 -17.02
N LYS A 138 38.04 -25.70 -17.10
CA LYS A 138 39.04 -25.65 -18.17
C LYS A 138 38.44 -26.25 -19.45
N GLY A 139 38.49 -25.49 -20.53
CA GLY A 139 38.13 -25.92 -21.88
C GLY A 139 38.80 -24.99 -22.89
N HIS A 140 40.13 -24.97 -22.89
CA HIS A 140 40.93 -24.40 -23.97
C HIS A 140 40.91 -25.42 -25.11
N ASN A 141 40.24 -25.06 -26.22
CA ASN A 141 40.53 -25.64 -27.51
C ASN A 141 41.48 -24.66 -28.20
N ASP A 142 42.73 -25.09 -28.31
CA ASP A 142 43.70 -24.55 -29.24
C ASP A 142 43.22 -24.96 -30.64
N ASP A 143 42.92 -23.99 -31.50
CA ASP A 143 42.99 -24.18 -32.95
C ASP A 143 43.55 -22.90 -33.56
N GLU A 144 44.67 -23.13 -34.24
CA GLU A 144 45.61 -22.17 -34.81
C GLU A 144 44.96 -21.41 -35.99
N GLU A 145 44.65 -20.13 -35.82
CA GLU A 145 44.48 -19.22 -36.96
C GLU A 145 45.81 -18.56 -37.30
N HIS A 146 46.64 -19.27 -38.05
CA HIS A 146 47.66 -18.65 -38.90
C HIS A 146 47.06 -18.45 -40.28
N ASN A 147 46.74 -17.20 -40.64
CA ASN A 147 46.81 -16.80 -42.04
C ASN A 147 47.00 -15.29 -42.25
N ASP A 148 48.11 -15.00 -42.91
CA ASP A 148 48.35 -13.95 -43.90
C ASP A 148 48.28 -12.47 -43.48
N HIS A 149 49.43 -12.00 -42.98
CA HIS A 149 49.87 -10.63 -43.20
C HIS A 149 50.53 -10.52 -44.58
N ASN A 150 49.92 -9.76 -45.50
CA ASN A 150 50.56 -9.30 -46.73
C ASN A 150 50.58 -7.78 -46.80
N GLY A 151 51.77 -7.23 -47.08
CA GLY A 151 51.96 -5.91 -47.68
C GLY A 151 52.20 -4.75 -46.72
N HIS A 152 53.48 -4.42 -46.47
CA HIS A 152 54.07 -3.20 -47.02
C HIS A 152 55.60 -3.28 -47.04
N ASN A 153 56.14 -2.74 -48.13
CA ASN A 153 57.48 -2.89 -48.67
C ASN A 153 58.42 -1.76 -48.18
N ASP A 154 59.69 -1.95 -48.49
CA ASP A 154 60.74 -0.92 -48.72
C ASP A 154 61.67 -0.55 -47.56
N HIS A 155 62.92 -1.02 -47.69
CA HIS A 155 64.13 -0.17 -47.68
C HIS A 155 65.33 -0.97 -48.25
N HIS A 156 65.86 -0.56 -49.42
CA HIS A 156 67.24 -0.03 -49.65
C HIS A 156 68.38 -1.06 -49.39
N GLU A 157 69.40 -1.28 -50.23
CA GLU A 157 70.22 -0.36 -51.03
C GLU A 157 71.32 -1.17 -51.79
N HIS A 158 71.88 -0.56 -52.85
CA HIS A 158 73.09 -0.88 -53.63
C HIS A 158 73.05 -1.88 -54.80
#